data_AF-A0A067NAH4-F1
#
_entry.id   AF-A0A067NAH4-F1
#
_cell.length_a   1.000
_cell.length_b   1.000
_cell.length_c   1.000
_cell.angle_alpha   90.00
_cell.angle_beta   90.00
_cell.angle_gamma   90.00
#
_symmetry.space_group_name_H-M   'P 1'
#
loop_
_entity.id
_entity.type
_entity.pdbx_description
1 polymer ?
#
loop_
_entity_poly.entity_id
_entity_poly.type
_entity_poly.pdbx_seq_one_letter_code
_entity_poly.pdbx_strand_id
1 'polypeptide(L)'
;MSAGYAAQIQLQSVFPENDPAARQKRLSAARAVMSVVHGVEDVDPRLLHVFLGLMWTPVYEVLGLEKRRLQEASDTRNSIHMQQEMDVLLCTMKRIGRVFPQFMALHIERFQK
;
A
#
# COMPACT_ATOMS: atom_id res chain seq x y z
N MET A 1 9.70 10.79 -1.97
CA MET A 1 8.42 11.03 -1.27
C MET A 1 7.88 9.77 -0.59
N SER A 2 7.76 8.64 -1.28
CA SER A 2 7.23 7.37 -0.72
C SER A 2 7.90 6.89 0.58
N ALA A 3 9.21 7.09 0.74
CA ALA A 3 9.93 6.69 1.95
C ALA A 3 9.45 7.43 3.23
N GLY A 4 9.18 8.74 3.12
CA GLY A 4 8.68 9.53 4.24
C GLY A 4 7.27 9.13 4.66
N TYR A 5 6.40 8.82 3.69
CA TYR A 5 5.05 8.32 3.97
C TYR A 5 5.06 6.92 4.58
N ALA A 6 5.94 6.03 4.13
CA ALA A 6 6.06 4.72 4.75
C ALA A 6 6.57 4.83 6.20
N ALA A 7 7.57 5.67 6.46
CA ALA A 7 8.02 5.96 7.82
C ALA A 7 6.90 6.54 8.68
N GLN A 8 6.11 7.48 8.13
CA GLN A 8 4.94 8.03 8.80
C GLN A 8 3.91 6.95 9.13
N ILE A 9 3.60 6.04 8.20
CA ILE A 9 2.68 4.92 8.46
C ILE A 9 3.21 4.06 9.60
N GLN A 10 4.48 3.67 9.56
CA GLN A 10 5.12 2.84 10.58
C GLN A 10 5.09 3.50 11.97
N LEU A 11 5.41 4.80 12.06
CA LEU A 11 5.32 5.55 13.31
C LEU A 11 3.89 5.60 13.86
N GLN A 12 2.91 5.72 12.97
CA GLN A 12 1.50 5.75 13.38
C GLN A 12 0.94 4.36 13.71
N SER A 13 1.59 3.27 13.28
CA SER A 13 1.18 1.89 13.61
C SER A 13 1.44 1.49 15.06
N VAL A 14 2.21 2.28 15.82
CA VAL A 14 2.40 2.09 17.27
C VAL A 14 1.15 2.47 18.06
N PHE A 15 0.29 3.32 17.50
CA PHE A 15 -0.96 3.70 18.16
C PHE A 15 -2.04 2.62 17.98
N PRO A 16 -2.96 2.48 18.95
CA PRO A 16 -4.06 1.52 18.83
C PRO A 16 -4.84 1.70 17.53
N GLU A 17 -5.29 0.60 16.93
CA GLU A 17 -6.05 0.65 15.66
C GLU A 17 -7.33 1.49 15.74
N ASN A 18 -7.92 1.56 16.94
CA ASN A 18 -9.12 2.33 17.23
C ASN A 18 -8.87 3.83 17.42
N ASP A 19 -7.61 4.31 17.38
CA ASP A 19 -7.34 5.76 17.38
C ASP A 19 -7.73 6.36 16.01
N PRO A 20 -8.81 7.15 15.94
CA PRO A 20 -9.28 7.72 14.67
C PRO A 20 -8.28 8.70 14.06
N ALA A 21 -7.48 9.40 14.87
CA ALA A 21 -6.51 10.39 14.39
C ALA A 21 -5.30 9.69 13.75
N ALA A 22 -4.74 8.68 14.41
CA ALA A 22 -3.66 7.86 13.86
C ALA A 22 -4.10 7.11 12.59
N ARG A 23 -5.33 6.57 12.59
CA ARG A 23 -5.93 5.95 11.39
C ARG A 23 -6.00 6.94 10.23
N GLN A 24 -6.54 8.14 10.45
CA GLN A 24 -6.69 9.15 9.40
C GLN A 24 -5.32 9.56 8.81
N LYS A 25 -4.29 9.69 9.67
CA LYS A 25 -2.92 10.00 9.22
C LYS A 25 -2.33 8.89 8.36
N ARG A 26 -2.49 7.62 8.77
CA ARG A 26 -2.05 6.45 7.98
C ARG A 26 -2.73 6.40 6.62
N LEU A 27 -4.06 6.61 6.57
CA LEU A 27 -4.81 6.62 5.33
C LEU A 27 -4.44 7.78 4.41
N SER A 28 -4.22 8.97 4.97
CA SER A 28 -3.77 10.12 4.18
C SER A 28 -2.41 9.86 3.55
N ALA A 29 -1.47 9.25 4.30
CA ALA A 29 -0.16 8.87 3.78
C ALA A 29 -0.28 7.78 2.70
N ALA A 30 -1.13 6.76 2.92
CA ALA A 30 -1.39 5.71 1.96
C ALA A 30 -1.94 6.27 0.63
N ARG A 31 -2.93 7.17 0.69
CA ARG A 31 -3.51 7.82 -0.51
C ARG A 31 -2.50 8.67 -1.27
N ALA A 32 -1.63 9.39 -0.56
CA ALA A 32 -0.55 10.15 -1.18
C ALA A 32 0.43 9.24 -1.92
N VAL A 33 0.72 8.05 -1.38
CA VAL A 33 1.54 7.05 -2.07
C VAL A 33 0.80 6.44 -3.26
N MET A 34 -0.49 6.12 -3.15
CA MET A 34 -1.28 5.60 -4.27
C MET A 34 -1.31 6.56 -5.46
N SER A 35 -1.33 7.87 -5.21
CA SER A 35 -1.21 8.87 -6.29
C SER A 35 0.11 8.73 -7.08
N VAL A 36 1.21 8.36 -6.39
CA VAL A 36 2.50 8.07 -7.05
C VAL A 36 2.45 6.73 -7.77
N VAL A 37 1.82 5.71 -7.18
CA VAL A 37 1.66 4.38 -7.78
C VAL A 37 0.93 4.48 -9.12
N HIS A 38 -0.21 5.18 -9.15
CA HIS A 38 -0.93 5.45 -10.39
C HIS A 38 -0.10 6.20 -11.42
N GLY A 39 0.71 7.18 -10.98
CA GLY A 39 1.59 7.94 -11.87
C GLY A 39 2.71 7.11 -12.50
N VAL A 40 3.03 5.93 -11.96
CA VAL A 40 4.08 5.04 -12.50
C VAL A 40 3.52 3.75 -13.11
N GLU A 41 2.21 3.62 -13.24
CA GLU A 41 1.59 2.46 -13.90
C GLU A 41 2.07 2.29 -15.34
N ASP A 42 2.26 3.37 -16.10
CA ASP A 42 2.72 3.26 -17.49
C ASP A 42 4.24 3.39 -17.67
N VAL A 43 4.99 3.53 -16.56
CA VAL A 43 6.45 3.66 -16.60
C VAL A 43 7.10 2.29 -16.77
N ASP A 44 8.19 2.21 -17.55
CA ASP A 44 9.01 1.00 -17.64
C ASP A 44 9.56 0.64 -16.25
N PRO A 45 9.25 -0.55 -15.70
CA PRO A 45 9.68 -0.95 -14.37
C PRO A 45 11.21 -1.00 -14.21
N ARG A 46 11.99 -1.06 -15.30
CA ARG A 46 13.46 -0.98 -15.26
C ARG A 46 13.98 0.41 -14.85
N LEU A 47 13.15 1.44 -15.00
CA LEU A 47 13.45 2.82 -14.58
C LEU A 47 13.06 3.08 -13.11
N LEU A 48 12.32 2.15 -12.49
CA LEU A 48 11.87 2.27 -11.12
C LEU A 48 12.89 1.65 -10.17
N HIS A 49 13.21 2.35 -9.09
CA HIS A 49 14.09 1.81 -8.06
C HIS A 49 13.34 0.79 -7.20
N VAL A 50 13.95 -0.39 -6.98
CA VAL A 50 13.40 -1.48 -6.15
C VAL A 50 12.91 -1.05 -4.76
N PHE A 51 13.55 -0.05 -4.12
CA PHE A 51 13.12 0.46 -2.82
C PHE A 51 11.68 1.00 -2.85
N LEU A 52 11.17 1.47 -3.99
CA LEU A 52 9.77 1.91 -4.09
C LEU A 52 8.82 0.78 -3.72
N GLY A 53 9.03 -0.42 -4.28
CA GLY A 53 8.23 -1.59 -3.94
C GLY A 53 8.30 -1.94 -2.44
N LEU A 54 9.50 -1.89 -1.85
CA LEU A 54 9.67 -2.15 -0.41
C LEU A 54 8.89 -1.14 0.45
N MET A 55 8.97 0.15 0.12
CA MET A 55 8.28 1.22 0.85
C MET A 55 6.76 1.22 0.67
N TRP A 56 6.24 0.47 -0.30
CA TRP A 56 4.79 0.32 -0.52
C TRP A 56 4.16 -0.81 0.29
N THR A 57 4.96 -1.69 0.91
CA THR A 57 4.47 -2.73 1.82
C THR A 57 3.54 -2.19 2.92
N PRO A 58 3.93 -1.17 3.72
CA PRO A 58 3.04 -0.63 4.76
C PRO A 58 1.79 0.05 4.21
N VAL A 59 1.81 0.50 2.94
CA VAL A 59 0.62 1.07 2.30
C VAL A 59 -0.41 -0.02 2.05
N TYR A 60 0.02 -1.17 1.53
CA TYR A 60 -0.86 -2.33 1.34
C TYR A 60 -1.52 -2.78 2.65
N GLU A 61 -0.74 -2.83 3.74
CA GLU A 61 -1.25 -3.18 5.08
C GLU A 61 -2.33 -2.20 5.56
N VAL A 62 -2.10 -0.89 5.42
CA VAL A 62 -3.07 0.15 5.81
C VAL A 62 -4.36 0.05 5.00
N LEU A 63 -4.26 -0.17 3.68
CA LEU A 63 -5.44 -0.35 2.83
C LEU A 63 -6.23 -1.60 3.23
N GLY A 64 -5.54 -2.69 3.58
CA GLY A 64 -6.17 -3.93 4.06
C GLY A 64 -6.92 -3.75 5.38
N LEU A 65 -6.32 -3.03 6.34
CA LEU A 65 -6.98 -2.71 7.61
C LEU A 65 -8.23 -1.85 7.39
N GLU A 66 -8.17 -0.84 6.53
CA GLU A 66 -9.32 0.01 6.25
C GLU A 66 -10.41 -0.72 5.47
N LYS A 67 -10.03 -1.59 4.52
CA LYS A 67 -10.98 -2.47 3.83
C LYS A 67 -11.75 -3.32 4.84
N ARG A 68 -11.07 -3.96 5.79
CA ARG A 68 -11.69 -4.78 6.83
C ARG A 68 -12.65 -3.96 7.69
N ARG A 69 -12.25 -2.77 8.13
CA ARG A 69 -13.11 -1.85 8.89
C ARG A 69 -14.37 -1.47 8.12
N LEU A 70 -14.24 -1.19 6.83
CA LEU A 70 -15.38 -0.86 5.97
C LEU A 70 -16.33 -2.05 5.78
N GLN A 71 -15.81 -3.29 5.72
CA GLN A 71 -16.63 -4.50 5.71
C GLN A 71 -17.39 -4.68 7.03
N GLU A 72 -16.73 -4.48 8.17
CA GLU A 72 -17.36 -4.52 9.50
C GLU A 72 -18.46 -3.44 9.64
N ALA A 73 -18.27 -2.29 9.00
CA ALA A 73 -19.27 -1.21 8.93
C ALA A 73 -20.36 -1.42 7.84
N SER A 74 -20.36 -2.56 7.13
CA SER A 74 -21.26 -2.84 6.00
C SER A 74 -21.21 -1.82 4.85
N ASP A 75 -20.10 -1.10 4.72
CA ASP A 75 -19.85 -0.17 3.62
C ASP A 75 -19.19 -0.90 2.44
N THR A 76 -20.03 -1.66 1.72
CA THR A 76 -19.57 -2.51 0.61
C THR A 76 -18.91 -1.71 -0.50
N ARG A 77 -19.42 -0.51 -0.81
CA ARG A 77 -18.91 0.32 -1.90
C ARG A 77 -17.47 0.75 -1.64
N ASN A 78 -17.20 1.30 -0.46
CA ASN A 78 -15.86 1.77 -0.13
C ASN A 78 -14.91 0.59 0.12
N SER A 79 -15.41 -0.55 0.61
CA SER A 79 -14.61 -1.77 0.72
C SER A 79 -14.13 -2.29 -0.65
N ILE A 80 -15.01 -2.30 -1.66
CA ILE A 80 -14.64 -2.67 -3.04
C ILE A 80 -13.59 -1.69 -3.58
N HIS A 81 -13.78 -0.39 -3.37
CA HIS A 81 -12.78 0.61 -3.78
C HIS A 81 -11.41 0.35 -3.12
N MET A 82 -11.37 0.04 -1.81
CA MET A 82 -10.09 -0.29 -1.16
C MET A 82 -9.45 -1.56 -1.75
N GLN A 83 -10.25 -2.57 -2.12
CA GLN A 83 -9.71 -3.76 -2.80
C GLN A 83 -9.08 -3.40 -4.16
N GLN A 84 -9.73 -2.54 -4.94
CA GLN A 84 -9.20 -2.11 -6.24
C GLN A 84 -7.85 -1.39 -6.08
N GLU A 85 -7.72 -0.50 -5.08
CA GLU A 85 -6.45 0.16 -4.76
C GLU A 85 -5.36 -0.86 -4.38
N MET A 86 -5.70 -1.88 -3.57
CA MET A 86 -4.78 -2.95 -3.20
C MET A 86 -4.33 -3.78 -4.42
N ASP A 87 -5.24 -4.07 -5.34
CA ASP A 87 -4.95 -4.83 -6.56
C ASP A 87 -4.00 -4.06 -7.50
N VAL A 88 -4.24 -2.77 -7.66
CA VAL A 88 -3.36 -1.86 -8.42
C VAL A 88 -1.96 -1.83 -7.81
N LEU A 89 -1.88 -1.66 -6.48
CA LEU A 89 -0.61 -1.63 -5.78
C LEU A 89 0.16 -2.94 -5.97
N LEU A 90 -0.51 -4.07 -5.75
CA LEU A 90 0.09 -5.40 -5.90
C LEU A 90 0.54 -5.67 -7.34
N CYS A 91 -0.25 -5.25 -8.34
CA CYS A 91 0.11 -5.37 -9.75
C CYS A 91 1.40 -4.58 -10.04
N THR A 92 1.49 -3.34 -9.56
CA THR A 92 2.67 -2.49 -9.75
C THR A 92 3.89 -3.08 -9.04
N MET A 93 3.73 -3.57 -7.80
CA MET A 93 4.80 -4.25 -7.07
C MET A 93 5.27 -5.53 -7.79
N LYS A 94 4.36 -6.31 -8.38
CA LYS A 94 4.71 -7.48 -9.21
C LYS A 94 5.49 -7.09 -10.45
N ARG A 95 5.15 -5.97 -11.11
CA ARG A 95 5.90 -5.46 -12.28
C ARG A 95 7.34 -5.09 -11.90
N ILE A 96 7.54 -4.41 -10.78
CA ILE A 96 8.88 -4.15 -10.22
C ILE A 96 9.57 -5.48 -9.87
N GLY A 97 8.86 -6.42 -9.26
CA GLY A 97 9.40 -7.72 -8.86
C GLY A 97 9.86 -8.60 -10.03
N ARG A 98 9.33 -8.43 -11.23
CA ARG A 98 9.84 -9.11 -12.43
C ARG A 98 11.25 -8.63 -12.81
N VAL A 99 11.59 -7.38 -12.50
CA VAL A 99 12.93 -6.80 -12.75
C VAL A 99 13.87 -7.10 -11.57
N PHE A 100 13.34 -7.10 -10.35
CA PHE A 100 14.10 -7.26 -9.11
C PHE A 100 13.59 -8.44 -8.24
N PRO A 101 13.60 -9.68 -8.74
CA PRO A 101 12.93 -10.82 -8.11
C PRO A 101 13.48 -11.13 -6.71
N GLN A 102 14.80 -11.09 -6.55
CA GLN A 102 15.49 -11.39 -5.29
C GLN A 102 15.10 -10.47 -4.12
N PHE A 103 14.63 -9.25 -4.40
CA PHE A 103 14.24 -8.29 -3.38
C PHE A 103 12.73 -8.26 -3.13
N MET A 104 11.92 -8.64 -4.12
CA MET A 104 10.47 -8.44 -4.08
C MET A 104 9.67 -9.71 -3.79
N ALA A 105 10.24 -10.91 -4.01
CA ALA A 105 9.52 -12.18 -3.89
C ALA A 105 8.84 -12.36 -2.51
N LEU A 106 9.61 -12.19 -1.42
CA LEU A 106 9.09 -12.32 -0.05
C LEU A 106 7.96 -11.34 0.26
N HIS A 107 8.04 -10.12 -0.27
CA HIS A 107 7.04 -9.08 -0.06
C HIS A 107 5.75 -9.41 -0.81
N ILE A 108 5.84 -9.84 -2.06
CA ILE A 108 4.68 -10.17 -2.89
C ILE A 108 3.96 -11.40 -2.34
N GLU A 109 4.69 -12.45 -1.93
CA GLU A 109 4.11 -13.66 -1.35
C GLU A 109 3.28 -13.37 -0.08
N ARG A 110 3.73 -12.41 0.74
CA ARG A 110 3.02 -12.01 1.96
C ARG A 110 1.64 -11.41 1.67
N PHE A 111 1.42 -10.84 0.49
CA PHE A 111 0.16 -10.21 0.11
C PHE A 111 -0.83 -11.14 -0.60
N GLN A 112 -0.41 -12.37 -0.92
CA GLN A 112 -1.24 -13.37 -1.60
C GLN A 112 -1.89 -14.39 -0.65
N LYS A 113 -1.59 -14.29 0.65
CA LYS A 113 -2.22 -15.08 1.72
C LYS A 113 -3.38 -14.30 2.33
#